data_AF-A0A2X1NBN7-F1
#
_entry.id   AF-A0A2X1NBN7-F1
#
_cell.length_a   1.000
_cell.length_b   1.000
_cell.length_c   1.000
_cell.angle_alpha   90.00
_cell.angle_beta   90.00
_cell.angle_gamma   90.00
#
_symmetry.space_group_name_H-M   'P 1'
#
loop_
_entity.id
_entity.type
_entity.pdbx_description
1 polymer ?
#
loop_
_entity_poly.entity_id
_entity_poly.type
_entity_poly.pdbx_seq_one_letter_code
_entity_poly.pdbx_strand_id
1 'polypeptide(L)'
;MIRQRRRALTPEQQQEMGQQAATRMMTYPPVVMAHTVAVFLSFDGELDTQPLIEQLWRAGKRVYLPVLHPFSAGNLLFLNYHPQSELVMNRLKIHEPNWMCVTCSPFPD
;
A
#
# COMPACT_ATOMS: atom_id res chain seq x y z
N MET A 1 16.82 15.64 -7.27
CA MET A 1 17.94 14.70 -7.07
C MET A 1 17.49 13.26 -6.76
N ILE A 2 16.56 13.02 -5.82
CA ILE A 2 16.11 11.64 -5.48
C ILE A 2 15.22 11.00 -6.57
N ARG A 3 14.22 11.72 -7.10
CA ARG A 3 13.34 11.20 -8.17
C ARG A 3 14.10 10.76 -9.43
N GLN A 4 15.09 11.55 -9.85
CA GLN A 4 15.91 11.21 -11.02
C GLN A 4 16.76 9.96 -10.80
N ARG A 5 17.31 9.77 -9.59
CA ARG A 5 18.07 8.56 -9.24
C ARG A 5 17.19 7.31 -9.23
N ARG A 6 15.94 7.41 -8.75
CA ARG A 6 14.99 6.29 -8.80
C ARG A 6 14.60 5.92 -10.23
N ARG A 7 14.36 6.92 -11.10
CA ARG A 7 14.08 6.71 -12.52
C ARG A 7 15.23 6.11 -13.32
N ALA A 8 16.46 6.17 -12.79
CA ALA A 8 17.64 5.57 -13.41
C ALA A 8 17.79 4.07 -13.09
N LEU A 9 16.99 3.52 -12.15
CA LEU A 9 16.97 2.09 -11.85
C LEU A 9 16.17 1.35 -12.92
N THR A 10 16.68 0.20 -13.36
CA THR A 10 15.92 -0.68 -14.25
C THR A 10 14.70 -1.25 -13.53
N PRO A 11 13.64 -1.67 -14.26
CA PRO A 11 12.48 -2.33 -13.66
C PRO A 11 12.86 -3.51 -12.76
N GLU A 12 13.85 -4.31 -13.15
CA GLU A 12 14.33 -5.47 -12.39
C GLU A 12 14.98 -5.04 -11.07
N GLN A 13 15.79 -3.97 -11.09
CA GLN A 13 16.40 -3.43 -9.88
C GLN A 13 15.34 -2.85 -8.92
N GLN A 14 14.32 -2.19 -9.45
CA GLN A 14 13.22 -1.68 -8.63
C GLN A 14 12.46 -2.83 -7.96
N GLN A 15 12.18 -3.89 -8.72
CA GLN A 15 11.53 -5.10 -8.21
C GLN A 15 12.36 -5.79 -7.12
N GLU A 16 13.66 -6.00 -7.37
CA GLU A 16 14.55 -6.63 -6.40
C GLU A 16 14.63 -5.80 -5.11
N MET A 17 14.79 -4.49 -5.22
CA MET A 17 14.84 -3.59 -4.07
C MET A 17 13.51 -3.55 -3.31
N GLY A 18 12.38 -3.62 -4.01
CA GLY A 18 11.04 -3.76 -3.41
C GLY A 18 10.92 -5.04 -2.60
N GLN A 19 11.35 -6.17 -3.16
CA GLN A 19 11.36 -7.45 -2.47
C GLN A 19 12.27 -7.44 -1.23
N GLN A 20 13.48 -6.90 -1.34
CA GLN A 20 14.41 -6.78 -0.21
C GLN A 20 13.85 -5.90 0.91
N ALA A 21 13.23 -4.77 0.56
CA ALA A 21 12.60 -3.89 1.52
C ALA A 21 11.42 -4.57 2.23
N ALA A 22 10.58 -5.30 1.49
CA ALA A 22 9.47 -6.06 2.04
C ALA A 22 9.97 -7.11 3.04
N THR A 23 11.02 -7.88 2.70
CA THR A 23 11.64 -8.86 3.60
C THR A 23 12.14 -8.21 4.89
N ARG A 24 12.79 -7.04 4.80
CA ARG A 24 13.27 -6.29 5.99
C ARG A 24 12.13 -5.78 6.85
N MET A 25 11.03 -5.33 6.24
CA MET A 25 9.86 -4.88 6.99
C MET A 25 9.18 -6.03 7.72
N MET A 26 9.14 -7.23 7.12
CA MET A 26 8.58 -8.42 7.77
C MET A 26 9.43 -8.96 8.92
N THR A 27 10.67 -8.52 9.08
CA THR A 27 11.51 -8.83 10.26
C THR A 27 11.55 -7.69 11.28
N TYR A 28 10.91 -6.56 11.00
CA TYR A 28 10.86 -5.42 11.91
C TYR A 28 9.85 -5.67 13.04
N PRO A 29 10.25 -5.70 14.32
CA PRO A 29 9.38 -6.16 15.41
C PRO A 29 8.01 -5.46 15.50
N PRO A 30 7.89 -4.13 15.29
CA PRO A 30 6.57 -3.49 15.27
C PRO A 30 5.63 -4.03 14.20
N VAL A 31 6.13 -4.35 12.99
CA VAL A 31 5.31 -4.96 11.93
C VAL A 31 4.98 -6.40 12.26
N VAL A 32 5.94 -7.15 12.80
CA VAL A 32 5.72 -8.54 13.24
C VAL A 32 4.61 -8.61 14.29
N MET A 33 4.61 -7.70 15.26
CA MET A 33 3.62 -7.65 16.34
C MET A 33 2.28 -7.01 15.94
N ALA A 34 2.26 -6.18 14.89
CA ALA A 34 1.04 -5.52 14.44
C ALA A 34 0.04 -6.52 13.81
N HIS A 35 -1.21 -6.47 14.25
CA HIS A 35 -2.31 -7.18 13.58
C HIS A 35 -2.91 -6.39 12.42
N THR A 36 -2.78 -5.06 12.48
CA THR A 36 -3.30 -4.11 11.51
C THR A 36 -2.18 -3.19 11.05
N VAL A 37 -2.01 -3.03 9.74
CA VAL A 37 -0.93 -2.23 9.15
C VAL A 37 -1.50 -1.31 8.06
N ALA A 38 -1.25 -0.02 8.18
CA ALA A 38 -1.54 0.94 7.12
C ALA A 38 -0.35 1.01 6.15
N VAL A 39 -0.61 0.91 4.86
CA VAL A 39 0.41 0.91 3.79
C VAL A 39 -0.02 1.87 2.68
N PHE A 40 0.93 2.53 2.02
CA PHE A 40 0.66 3.31 0.83
C PHE A 40 0.93 2.46 -0.42
N LEU A 41 0.01 2.47 -1.39
CA LEU A 41 0.31 1.94 -2.73
C LEU A 41 1.32 2.86 -3.41
N SER A 42 2.42 2.27 -3.88
CA SER A 42 3.49 2.99 -4.55
C SER A 42 3.00 3.65 -5.85
N PHE A 43 3.45 4.88 -6.10
CA PHE A 43 3.15 5.64 -7.33
C PHE A 43 4.40 6.26 -7.97
N ASP A 44 4.40 6.44 -9.30
CA ASP A 44 5.41 7.16 -10.13
C ASP A 44 6.87 7.09 -9.62
N GLY A 45 7.45 5.88 -9.66
CA GLY A 45 8.86 5.65 -9.33
C GLY A 45 9.18 5.68 -7.83
N GLU A 46 8.16 5.54 -6.98
CA GLU A 46 8.34 5.09 -5.60
C GLU A 46 8.72 3.60 -5.54
N LEU A 47 9.24 3.19 -4.38
CA LEU A 47 9.57 1.80 -4.14
C LEU A 47 8.29 0.97 -4.14
N ASP A 48 8.26 -0.10 -4.92
CA ASP A 48 7.10 -0.98 -5.02
C ASP A 48 6.77 -1.59 -3.65
N THR A 49 5.56 -1.29 -3.15
CA THR A 49 5.06 -1.79 -1.87
C THR A 49 4.20 -3.05 -2.02
N GLN A 50 3.88 -3.46 -3.25
CA GLN A 50 3.09 -4.66 -3.53
C GLN A 50 3.69 -5.93 -2.88
N PRO A 51 5.02 -6.18 -2.94
CA PRO A 51 5.62 -7.36 -2.29
C PRO A 51 5.47 -7.37 -0.77
N LEU A 52 5.39 -6.19 -0.14
CA LEU A 52 5.13 -6.07 1.29
C LEU A 52 3.66 -6.37 1.60
N ILE A 53 2.73 -5.78 0.84
CA ILE A 53 1.29 -6.01 1.01
C ILE A 53 0.97 -7.50 0.92
N GLU A 54 1.51 -8.20 -0.08
CA GLU A 54 1.32 -9.64 -0.24
C GLU A 54 1.85 -10.45 0.94
N GLN A 55 3.02 -10.08 1.48
CA GLN A 55 3.58 -10.75 2.66
C GLN A 55 2.77 -10.48 3.92
N LEU A 56 2.25 -9.27 4.10
CA LEU A 56 1.36 -8.92 5.20
C LEU A 56 0.07 -9.75 5.15
N TRP A 57 -0.54 -9.89 3.97
CA TRP A 57 -1.72 -10.75 3.78
C TRP A 57 -1.42 -12.22 4.06
N ARG A 58 -0.30 -12.76 3.55
CA ARG A 58 0.11 -14.14 3.83
C ARG A 58 0.37 -14.39 5.31
N ALA A 59 0.80 -13.37 6.05
CA ALA A 59 0.96 -13.41 7.49
C ALA A 59 -0.36 -13.22 8.28
N GLY A 60 -1.51 -13.12 7.60
CA GLY A 60 -2.82 -12.95 8.22
C GLY A 60 -3.07 -11.56 8.81
N LYS A 61 -2.28 -10.56 8.41
CA LYS A 61 -2.42 -9.17 8.90
C LYS A 61 -3.47 -8.43 8.08
N ARG A 62 -4.20 -7.52 8.74
CA ARG A 62 -5.14 -6.61 8.06
C ARG A 62 -4.37 -5.45 7.47
N VAL A 63 -4.46 -5.27 6.15
CA VAL A 63 -3.79 -4.19 5.44
C VAL A 63 -4.79 -3.09 5.16
N TYR A 64 -4.42 -1.85 5.40
CA TYR A 64 -5.26 -0.69 5.13
C TYR A 64 -4.57 0.27 4.19
N LEU A 65 -5.30 0.74 3.18
CA LEU A 65 -4.81 1.73 2.24
C LEU A 65 -5.50 3.08 2.47
N PRO A 66 -4.77 4.20 2.37
CA PRO A 66 -5.35 5.52 2.37
C PRO A 66 -6.06 5.79 1.03
N VAL A 67 -7.30 6.26 1.11
CA VAL A 67 -8.09 6.73 -0.02
C VAL A 67 -8.50 8.18 0.22
N LEU A 68 -8.72 8.94 -0.86
CA LEU A 68 -9.21 10.30 -0.73
C LEU A 68 -10.60 10.32 -0.10
N HIS A 69 -10.80 11.16 0.92
CA HIS A 69 -12.11 11.25 1.56
C HIS A 69 -13.13 11.89 0.59
N PRO A 70 -14.26 11.21 0.28
CA PRO A 70 -15.18 11.67 -0.78
C PRO A 70 -15.88 12.99 -0.45
N PHE A 71 -16.08 13.29 0.83
CA PHE A 71 -16.82 14.47 1.31
C PHE A 71 -15.97 15.52 2.03
N SER A 72 -14.67 15.28 2.21
CA SER A 72 -13.82 16.11 3.06
C SER A 72 -12.47 16.31 2.41
N ALA A 73 -12.38 17.34 1.58
CA ALA A 73 -11.17 17.61 0.81
C ALA A 73 -9.95 17.80 1.74
N GLY A 74 -8.84 17.16 1.40
CA GLY A 74 -7.61 17.18 2.20
C GLY A 74 -7.52 16.09 3.26
N ASN A 75 -8.60 15.36 3.53
CA ASN A 75 -8.60 14.23 4.46
C ASN A 75 -8.45 12.87 3.75
N LEU A 76 -7.91 11.90 4.48
CA LEU A 76 -7.76 10.52 4.04
C LEU A 76 -8.64 9.59 4.86
N LEU A 77 -9.22 8.60 4.21
CA LEU A 77 -9.89 7.47 4.84
C LEU A 77 -9.01 6.24 4.69
N PHE A 78 -8.91 5.40 5.72
CA PHE A 78 -8.20 4.13 5.63
C PHE A 78 -9.20 3.00 5.44
N LEU A 79 -9.09 2.31 4.31
CA LEU A 79 -9.96 1.19 3.95
C LEU A 79 -9.19 -0.11 4.00
N ASN A 80 -9.83 -1.14 4.55
CA ASN A 80 -9.30 -2.50 4.56
C ASN A 80 -9.14 -2.98 3.12
N TYR A 81 -7.90 -3.32 2.77
CA TYR A 81 -7.52 -3.77 1.45
C TYR A 81 -7.23 -5.26 1.48
N HIS A 82 -7.97 -6.00 0.67
CA HIS A 82 -7.93 -7.44 0.56
C HIS A 82 -7.56 -7.84 -0.89
N PRO A 83 -7.02 -9.04 -1.15
CA PRO A 83 -6.69 -9.48 -2.51
C PRO A 83 -7.86 -9.42 -3.52
N GLN A 84 -9.10 -9.50 -3.05
CA GLN A 84 -10.33 -9.42 -3.85
C GLN A 84 -10.90 -7.99 -3.93
N SER A 85 -10.28 -7.01 -3.26
CA SER A 85 -10.73 -5.62 -3.32
C SER A 85 -10.49 -5.06 -4.72
N GLU A 86 -11.54 -4.49 -5.31
CA GLU A 86 -11.41 -3.78 -6.59
C GLU A 86 -10.68 -2.45 -6.38
N LEU A 87 -9.61 -2.24 -7.16
CA LEU A 87 -8.89 -0.97 -7.23
C LEU A 87 -9.45 -0.12 -8.37
N VAL A 88 -9.78 1.13 -8.07
CA VAL A 88 -10.21 2.14 -9.05
C VAL A 88 -9.13 3.21 -9.19
N MET A 89 -9.05 3.81 -10.37
CA MET A 89 -8.13 4.92 -10.61
C MET A 89 -8.77 6.22 -10.10
N ASN A 90 -8.11 6.91 -9.18
CA ASN A 90 -8.61 8.17 -8.64
C ASN A 90 -8.24 9.38 -9.52
N ARG A 91 -8.74 10.57 -9.15
CA ARG A 91 -8.48 11.83 -9.87
C ARG A 91 -7.00 12.22 -9.93
N LEU A 92 -6.16 11.65 -9.07
CA LEU A 92 -4.71 11.86 -9.03
C LEU A 92 -3.93 10.82 -9.86
N LYS A 93 -4.64 9.93 -10.58
CA LYS A 93 -4.07 8.81 -11.35
C LYS A 93 -3.32 7.80 -10.47
N ILE A 94 -3.80 7.60 -9.24
CA ILE A 94 -3.32 6.58 -8.31
C ILE A 94 -4.42 5.53 -8.16
N HIS A 95 -4.04 4.26 -8.10
CA HIS A 95 -4.96 3.18 -7.77
C HIS A 95 -5.32 3.24 -6.28
N GLU A 96 -6.61 3.26 -5.96
CA GLU A 96 -7.12 3.21 -4.60
C GLU A 96 -8.27 2.20 -4.51
N PRO A 97 -8.49 1.53 -3.35
CA PRO A 97 -9.67 0.70 -3.16
C PRO A 97 -10.94 1.48 -3.44
N ASN A 98 -11.88 0.87 -4.15
CA ASN A 98 -13.20 1.46 -4.35
C ASN A 98 -13.87 1.70 -2.98
N TRP A 99 -14.19 2.95 -2.68
CA TRP A 99 -14.86 3.32 -1.42
C TRP A 99 -16.27 2.74 -1.30
N MET A 100 -16.89 2.35 -2.42
CA MET A 100 -18.17 1.63 -2.45
C MET A 100 -18.01 0.11 -2.30
N CYS A 101 -16.78 -0.39 -2.18
CA CYS A 101 -16.53 -1.83 -2.04
C CYS A 101 -17.11 -2.29 -0.70
N VAL A 102 -18.19 -3.07 -0.77
CA VAL A 102 -18.95 -3.58 0.38
C VAL A 102 -18.14 -4.51 1.31
N THR A 103 -16.99 -4.98 0.85
CA THR A 103 -16.04 -5.78 1.63
C THR A 103 -14.92 -4.97 2.27
N CYS A 104 -14.79 -3.67 1.94
CA CYS A 104 -13.79 -2.77 2.52
C CYS A 104 -14.34 -2.16 3.81
N SER A 105 -13.90 -2.67 4.97
CA SER A 105 -14.22 -2.11 6.29
C SER A 105 -13.29 -0.93 6.63
N PRO A 106 -13.74 0.09 7.39
CA PRO A 106 -12.88 1.18 7.87
C PRO A 106 -11.82 0.67 8.87
N PHE A 107 -10.78 1.47 9.09
CA PHE A 107 -9.75 1.21 10.10
C PHE A 107 -10.40 1.17 11.49
N PRO A 108 -10.19 0.11 12.29
CA PRO A 108 -10.73 0.05 13.65
C PRO A 108 -10.07 1.11 14.53
N ASP A 109 -10.86 1.78 15.38
CA ASP A 109 -10.39 2.74 16.39
C ASP A 109 -9.38 2.12 17.38
#